data_AF-A0A4Y1ZHK2-F1
#
_entry.id   AF-A0A4Y1ZHK2-F1
#
_cell.length_a   1.000
_cell.length_b   1.000
_cell.length_c   1.000
_cell.angle_alpha   90.00
_cell.angle_beta   90.00
_cell.angle_gamma   90.00
#
_symmetry.space_group_name_H-M   'P 1'
#
loop_
_entity.id
_entity.type
_entity.pdbx_description
1 polymer ?
#
loop_
_entity_poly.entity_id
_entity_poly.type
_entity_poly.pdbx_seq_one_letter_code
_entity_poly.pdbx_strand_id
1 'polypeptide(L)'
;MSISVDTFGTGKATEEQLVQLIRRNFDLRPAGIIKMLDLRRPIYRQTAAYGHFGRTDIELPWENTDKAEILKQQIQASEQNQ
;
A
#
# COMPACT_ATOMS: atom_id res chain seq x y z
N MET A 1 0.13 -14.76 -9.71
CA MET A 1 -0.51 -13.48 -9.35
C MET A 1 0.18 -12.37 -10.13
N SER A 2 -0.54 -11.69 -11.03
CA SER A 2 -0.04 -10.52 -11.75
C SER A 2 -0.23 -9.25 -10.91
N ILE A 3 0.66 -8.28 -11.09
CA ILE A 3 0.57 -6.93 -10.51
C ILE A 3 0.89 -5.97 -11.65
N SER A 4 0.05 -4.94 -11.82
CA SER A 4 0.25 -3.85 -12.77
C SER A 4 0.05 -2.53 -12.02
N VAL A 5 0.85 -1.53 -12.36
CA VAL A 5 0.75 -0.18 -11.81
C VAL A 5 0.62 0.76 -12.99
N ASP A 6 -0.30 1.72 -12.91
CA ASP A 6 -0.44 2.83 -13.85
C ASP A 6 -0.39 4.11 -13.02
N THR A 7 0.57 4.98 -13.31
CA THR A 7 0.73 6.26 -12.60
C THR A 7 0.08 7.43 -13.34
N PHE A 8 -0.54 7.17 -14.48
CA PHE A 8 -1.14 8.18 -15.37
C PHE A 8 -0.18 9.33 -15.69
N GLY A 9 1.12 9.02 -15.81
CA GLY A 9 2.19 9.99 -16.11
C GLY A 9 2.63 10.88 -14.95
N THR A 10 2.17 10.64 -13.72
CA THR A 10 2.53 11.45 -12.54
C THR A 10 3.60 10.81 -11.66
N GLY A 11 4.04 9.59 -11.99
CA GLY A 11 5.02 8.84 -11.23
C GLY A 11 6.41 9.51 -11.20
N LYS A 12 7.10 9.39 -10.06
CA LYS A 12 8.51 9.81 -9.90
C LYS A 12 9.51 8.66 -10.09
N ALA A 13 9.01 7.43 -10.28
CA ALA A 13 9.76 6.22 -10.56
C ALA A 13 9.04 5.46 -11.68
N THR A 14 9.74 4.56 -12.38
CA THR A 14 9.09 3.76 -13.42
C THR A 14 8.07 2.80 -12.82
N GLU A 15 7.07 2.42 -13.60
CA GLU A 15 6.03 1.48 -13.16
C GLU A 15 6.61 0.11 -12.79
N GLU A 16 7.67 -0.32 -13.48
CA GLU A 16 8.41 -1.54 -13.15
C GLU A 16 9.08 -1.43 -11.77
N GLN A 17 9.73 -0.30 -11.48
CA GLN A 17 10.31 -0.06 -10.16
C GLN A 17 9.22 -0.09 -9.08
N LEU A 18 8.08 0.55 -9.32
CA LEU A 18 6.94 0.54 -8.39
C LEU A 18 6.41 -0.88 -8.16
N VAL A 19 6.27 -1.69 -9.20
CA VAL A 19 5.88 -3.11 -9.08
C VAL A 19 6.88 -3.89 -8.21
N GLN A 20 8.19 -3.66 -8.39
CA GLN A 20 9.21 -4.32 -7.56
C GLN A 20 9.11 -3.88 -6.09
N LEU A 21 8.89 -2.60 -5.83
CA LEU A 21 8.70 -2.09 -4.48
C LEU A 21 7.44 -2.65 -3.84
N ILE A 22 6.33 -2.75 -4.57
CA ILE A 22 5.10 -3.39 -4.08
C ILE A 22 5.37 -4.84 -3.66
N ARG A 23 6.06 -5.62 -4.52
CA ARG A 23 6.38 -7.02 -4.21
C ARG A 23 7.27 -7.20 -2.98
N ARG A 24 8.18 -6.25 -2.73
CA ARG A 24 9.11 -6.30 -1.60
C ARG A 24 8.45 -5.90 -0.27
N ASN A 25 7.48 -4.98 -0.31
CA ASN A 25 6.95 -4.35 0.89
C ASN A 25 5.54 -4.82 1.28
N PHE A 26 4.82 -5.48 0.37
CA PHE A 26 3.44 -5.93 0.58
C PHE A 26 3.28 -7.43 0.26
N ASP A 27 2.87 -8.22 1.24
CA ASP A 27 2.47 -9.61 1.05
C ASP A 27 1.02 -9.68 0.57
N LEU A 28 0.84 -9.72 -0.76
CA LEU A 28 -0.48 -9.71 -1.39
C LEU A 28 -1.21 -11.07 -1.38
N ARG A 29 -0.67 -12.09 -0.71
CA ARG A 29 -1.41 -13.33 -0.47
C ARG A 29 -2.55 -13.06 0.53
N PRO A 30 -3.70 -13.76 0.46
CA PRO A 30 -4.81 -13.51 1.37
C PRO A 30 -4.42 -13.54 2.86
N ALA A 31 -3.60 -14.51 3.27
CA ALA A 31 -3.11 -14.60 4.66
C ALA A 31 -2.13 -13.45 5.01
N GLY A 32 -1.33 -12.99 4.05
CA GLY A 32 -0.43 -11.86 4.19
C GLY A 32 -1.18 -10.55 4.43
N ILE A 33 -2.19 -10.27 3.60
CA ILE A 33 -3.07 -9.10 3.73
C ILE A 33 -3.76 -9.09 5.09
N ILE A 34 -4.37 -10.21 5.50
CA ILE A 34 -5.03 -10.33 6.81
C ILE A 34 -4.07 -10.00 7.95
N LYS A 35 -2.83 -10.49 7.88
CA LYS A 35 -1.81 -10.27 8.90
C LYS A 35 -1.30 -8.83 8.91
N MET A 36 -0.99 -8.27 7.75
CA MET A 36 -0.46 -6.92 7.61
C MET A 36 -1.43 -5.86 8.11
N LEU A 37 -2.72 -6.05 7.84
CA LEU A 37 -3.77 -5.09 8.20
C LEU A 37 -4.53 -5.48 9.49
N ASP A 38 -4.13 -6.56 10.16
CA ASP A 38 -4.79 -7.09 11.36
C ASP A 38 -6.33 -7.14 11.24
N LEU A 39 -6.80 -7.85 10.21
CA LEU A 39 -8.21 -7.79 9.77
C LEU A 39 -9.17 -8.68 10.58
N ARG A 40 -8.68 -9.55 11.46
CA ARG A 40 -9.53 -10.47 12.24
C ARG A 40 -10.04 -9.84 13.53
N ARG A 41 -10.67 -8.66 13.40
CA ARG A 41 -11.19 -7.83 14.50
C ARG A 41 -12.55 -7.23 14.10
N PRO A 42 -13.41 -6.85 15.07
CA PRO A 42 -14.75 -6.32 14.78
C PRO A 42 -14.73 -4.85 14.34
N ILE A 43 -14.04 -4.54 13.23
CA ILE A 43 -13.84 -3.15 12.73
C ILE A 43 -14.80 -2.75 11.59
N TYR A 44 -15.57 -3.70 11.04
CA TYR A 44 -16.32 -3.52 9.79
C TYR A 44 -17.65 -2.77 9.89
N ARG A 45 -18.24 -2.64 11.09
CA ARG A 45 -19.55 -1.98 11.24
C ARG A 45 -19.51 -0.50 10.82
N GLN A 46 -18.39 0.17 11.06
CA GLN A 46 -18.22 1.61 10.81
C GLN A 46 -18.11 1.94 9.30
N THR A 47 -17.73 0.95 8.49
CA THR A 47 -17.56 1.11 7.03
C THR A 47 -18.80 0.74 6.23
N ALA A 48 -19.84 0.20 6.88
CA ALA A 48 -21.09 -0.21 6.22
C ALA A 48 -21.93 0.97 5.70
N ALA A 49 -21.60 2.19 6.13
CA ALA A 49 -22.16 3.44 5.63
C ALA A 49 -21.03 4.44 5.39
N TYR A 50 -21.26 5.37 4.47
CA TYR A 50 -20.32 6.45 4.11
C TYR A 50 -18.98 5.98 3.52
N GLY A 51 -18.91 4.74 3.03
CA GLY A 51 -17.76 4.21 2.29
C GLY A 51 -16.65 3.64 3.17
N HIS A 52 -15.76 2.87 2.52
CA HIS A 52 -14.65 2.15 3.14
C HIS A 52 -13.31 2.90 3.10
N PHE A 53 -13.19 3.89 2.22
CA PHE A 53 -11.92 4.55 1.90
C PHE A 53 -11.98 6.06 2.14
N GLY A 54 -10.81 6.67 2.42
CA GLY A 54 -10.68 8.11 2.63
C GLY A 54 -11.35 8.62 3.91
N ARG A 55 -11.62 7.72 4.85
CA ARG A 55 -12.26 8.01 6.13
C ARG A 55 -11.17 8.36 7.14
N THR A 56 -11.06 9.63 7.50
CA THR A 56 -10.11 10.13 8.52
C THR A 56 -10.73 10.24 9.91
N ASP A 57 -12.05 10.02 10.02
CA ASP A 57 -12.84 10.06 11.24
C ASP A 57 -12.83 8.74 12.03
N ILE A 58 -12.34 7.66 11.42
CA ILE A 58 -12.24 6.32 12.01
C ILE A 58 -10.87 5.71 11.72
N GLU A 59 -10.37 4.89 12.63
CA GLU A 59 -9.06 4.25 12.47
C GLU A 59 -9.21 2.95 11.67
N LEU A 60 -8.73 2.96 10.42
CA LEU A 60 -8.73 1.82 9.52
C LEU A 60 -7.30 1.49 9.08
N PRO A 61 -6.86 0.23 9.22
CA PRO A 61 -5.46 -0.14 9.00
C PRO A 61 -4.99 0.07 7.55
N TRP A 62 -5.90 0.05 6.57
CA TRP A 62 -5.58 0.29 5.15
C TRP A 62 -5.48 1.76 4.77
N GLU A 63 -5.91 2.68 5.64
CA GLU A 63 -5.74 4.14 5.44
C GLU A 63 -4.39 4.63 5.97
N ASN A 64 -3.66 3.79 6.72
CA ASN A 64 -2.35 4.13 7.25
C ASN A 64 -1.31 4.29 6.13
N THR A 65 -0.49 5.34 6.24
CA THR A 65 0.59 5.66 5.29
C THR A 65 1.97 5.28 5.84
N ASP A 66 2.04 4.29 6.74
CA ASP A 66 3.26 3.82 7.41
C ASP A 66 4.34 3.33 6.44
N LYS A 67 3.94 2.87 5.25
CA LYS A 67 4.86 2.45 4.18
C LYS A 67 5.40 3.60 3.31
N ALA A 68 4.89 4.82 3.42
CA ALA A 68 5.24 5.89 2.49
C ALA A 68 6.75 6.25 2.57
N GLU A 69 7.28 6.38 3.78
CA GLU A 69 8.67 6.80 3.98
C GLU A 69 9.67 5.72 3.52
N ILE A 70 9.41 4.45 3.82
CA ILE A 70 10.29 3.35 3.38
C ILE A 70 10.28 3.21 1.85
N LEU A 71 9.13 3.40 1.20
CA LEU A 71 9.05 3.35 -0.27
C LEU A 71 9.85 4.50 -0.91
N LYS A 72 9.72 5.71 -0.36
CA LYS A 72 10.49 6.89 -0.82
C LYS A 72 12.01 6.65 -0.69
N GLN A 73 12.46 6.15 0.45
CA GLN A 73 13.88 5.85 0.69
C GLN A 73 14.41 4.78 -0.29
N GLN A 74 13.64 3.73 -0.56
CA GLN A 74 14.03 2.68 -1.49
C GLN A 74 14.14 3.16 -2.94
N ILE A 75 13.29 4.12 -3.36
CA ILE A 75 13.42 4.77 -4.67
C ILE A 75 14.72 5.57 -4.73
N GLN A 76 14.96 6.46 -3.77
CA GLN A 76 16.15 7.32 -3.74
C GLN A 76 17.46 6.53 -3.68
N ALA A 77 17.49 5.44 -2.92
CA ALA A 77 18.66 4.56 -2.83
C ALA A 77 18.95 3.81 -4.14
N SER A 78 17.93 3.56 -4.96
CA SER A 78 18.11 2.91 -6.27
C SER A 78 18.73 3.84 -7.31
N GLU A 79 18.49 5.15 -7.19
CA GLU A 79 19.06 6.18 -8.08
C GLU A 79 20.54 6.47 -7.79
N GLN A 80 21.00 6.25 -6.54
CA GLN A 80 22.40 6.46 -6.15
C GLN A 80 23.35 5.32 -6.54
N ASN A 81 22.80 4.18 -6.98
CA ASN A 81 23.56 2.98 -7.36
C ASN A 81 23.56 2.74 -8.88
N GLN A 82 23.29 3.78 -9.67
CA GLN A 82 23.37 3.84 -11.13
C GLN A 82 24.38 4.90 -11.55
#